data_AF-A0A961QBI9-F1
#
_entry.id   AF-A0A961QBI9-F1
#
_cell.length_a   1.000
_cell.length_b   1.000
_cell.length_c   1.000
_cell.angle_alpha   90.00
_cell.angle_beta   90.00
_cell.angle_gamma   90.00
#
_symmetry.space_group_name_H-M   'P 1'
#
loop_
_entity.id
_entity.type
_entity.pdbx_description
1 polymer ?
#
loop_
_entity_poly.entity_id
_entity_poly.type
_entity_poly.pdbx_seq_one_letter_code
_entity_poly.pdbx_strand_id
1 'polypeptide(L)'
;NASAPVVLREIARLRAGLLAVDLEDFASVEARLSTLASPGHALRHSAREALAIAAIKAGDDARALEWLTRIDEDNEAPDTVRNRVELMLNMLAGKGASAQG
;
A
#
# COMPACT_ATOMS: atom_id res chain seq x y z
N ASN A 1 2.42 -31.76 -10.19
CA ASN A 1 2.30 -30.29 -10.33
C ASN A 1 2.69 -29.68 -8.99
N ALA A 2 3.95 -29.29 -8.80
CA ALA A 2 4.43 -28.83 -7.49
C ALA A 2 4.05 -27.35 -7.30
N SER A 3 3.21 -27.06 -6.31
CA SER A 3 2.84 -25.68 -5.96
C SER A 3 4.09 -24.88 -5.62
N ALA A 4 4.28 -23.72 -6.26
CA ALA A 4 5.43 -22.85 -6.00
C ALA A 4 5.55 -22.50 -4.50
N PRO A 5 6.75 -22.35 -3.93
CA PRO A 5 6.94 -21.93 -2.54
C PRO A 5 6.09 -20.71 -2.14
N VAL A 6 5.61 -20.68 -0.89
CA VAL A 6 4.73 -19.62 -0.36
C VAL A 6 5.28 -18.22 -0.66
N VAL A 7 6.55 -18.00 -0.32
CA VAL A 7 7.22 -16.71 -0.52
C VAL A 7 7.22 -16.26 -1.99
N LEU A 8 7.39 -17.18 -2.94
CA LEU A 8 7.36 -16.85 -4.36
C LEU A 8 5.95 -16.47 -4.81
N ARG A 9 4.91 -17.11 -4.27
CA ARG A 9 3.51 -16.75 -4.56
C ARG A 9 3.15 -15.38 -3.99
N GLU A 10 3.63 -15.06 -2.80
CA GLU A 10 3.40 -13.76 -2.16
C GLU A 10 4.12 -12.62 -2.91
N ILE A 11 5.38 -12.85 -3.31
CA ILE A 11 6.11 -11.89 -4.16
C ILE A 11 5.42 -11.72 -5.51
N ALA A 12 4.96 -12.81 -6.13
CA ALA A 12 4.22 -12.74 -7.39
C ALA A 12 2.90 -11.95 -7.23
N ARG A 13 2.19 -12.16 -6.12
CA ARG A 13 0.97 -11.42 -5.79
C ARG A 13 1.23 -9.93 -5.58
N LEU A 14 2.31 -9.58 -4.88
CA LEU A 14 2.73 -8.19 -4.72
C LEU A 14 3.04 -7.56 -6.08
N ARG A 15 3.83 -8.22 -6.93
CA ARG A 15 4.15 -7.72 -8.29
C ARG A 15 2.92 -7.56 -9.16
N ALA A 16 2.00 -8.52 -9.12
CA ALA A 16 0.73 -8.41 -9.84
C ALA A 16 -0.11 -7.22 -9.33
N GLY A 17 -0.15 -7.00 -8.01
CA GLY A 17 -0.82 -5.83 -7.44
C GLY A 17 -0.16 -4.51 -7.87
N LEU A 18 1.17 -4.43 -7.89
CA LEU A 18 1.89 -3.25 -8.37
C LEU A 18 1.56 -2.92 -9.83
N LEU A 19 1.46 -3.92 -10.70
CA LEU A 19 1.02 -3.71 -12.08
C LEU A 19 -0.45 -3.28 -12.16
N ALA A 20 -1.30 -3.85 -11.29
CA ALA A 20 -2.72 -3.55 -11.24
C ALA A 20 -3.02 -2.09 -10.88
N VAL A 21 -2.15 -1.44 -10.10
CA VAL A 21 -2.27 -0.02 -9.73
C VAL A 21 -2.49 0.87 -10.95
N ASP A 22 -1.88 0.55 -12.09
CA ASP A 22 -1.99 1.33 -13.32
C ASP A 22 -3.07 0.82 -14.29
N LEU A 23 -3.60 -0.37 -14.07
CA LEU A 23 -4.42 -1.10 -15.03
C LEU A 23 -5.86 -1.32 -14.57
N GLU A 24 -6.11 -1.25 -13.26
CA GLU A 24 -7.37 -1.66 -12.64
C GLU A 24 -7.86 -0.64 -11.62
N ASP A 25 -9.09 -0.84 -11.14
CA ASP A 25 -9.67 0.00 -10.09
C ASP A 25 -9.10 -0.32 -8.70
N PHE A 26 -9.29 0.61 -7.77
CA PHE A 26 -8.80 0.46 -6.39
C PHE A 26 -9.32 -0.83 -5.74
N ALA A 27 -10.59 -1.18 -5.94
CA ALA A 27 -11.19 -2.38 -5.35
C ALA A 27 -10.48 -3.66 -5.79
N SER A 28 -10.08 -3.76 -7.07
CA SER A 28 -9.33 -4.90 -7.59
C SER A 28 -7.91 -4.95 -7.03
N VAL A 29 -7.24 -3.80 -6.87
CA VAL A 29 -5.93 -3.72 -6.21
C VAL A 29 -6.04 -4.12 -4.73
N GLU A 30 -7.07 -3.65 -4.02
CA GLU A 30 -7.33 -3.95 -2.62
C GLU A 30 -7.58 -5.44 -2.37
N ALA A 31 -8.41 -6.07 -3.19
CA ALA A 31 -8.66 -7.51 -3.13
C ALA A 31 -7.37 -8.34 -3.32
N ARG A 32 -6.40 -7.83 -4.08
CA ARG A 32 -5.12 -8.52 -4.32
C ARG A 32 -4.15 -8.37 -3.15
N LEU A 33 -4.07 -7.18 -2.58
CA LEU A 33 -2.97 -6.80 -1.67
C LEU A 33 -3.36 -6.77 -0.19
N SER A 34 -4.65 -6.72 0.17
CA SER A 34 -5.11 -6.60 1.57
C SER A 34 -4.54 -7.67 2.50
N THR A 35 -4.43 -8.92 2.05
CA THR A 35 -3.79 -10.01 2.83
C THR A 35 -2.32 -9.72 3.08
N LEU A 36 -1.59 -9.23 2.08
CA LEU A 36 -0.16 -8.91 2.22
C LEU A 36 0.05 -7.67 3.09
N ALA A 37 -0.92 -6.75 3.13
CA ALA A 37 -0.91 -5.51 3.92
C ALA A 37 -1.23 -5.71 5.41
N SER A 38 -1.64 -6.92 5.80
CA SER A 38 -2.01 -7.24 7.18
C SER A 38 -0.82 -7.09 8.16
N PRO A 39 -1.07 -6.72 9.43
CA PRO A 39 -0.04 -6.64 10.46
C PRO A 39 0.79 -7.93 10.56
N GLY A 40 2.09 -7.80 10.81
CA GLY A 40 3.01 -8.94 10.94
C GLY A 40 3.43 -9.61 9.63
N HIS A 41 2.80 -9.29 8.50
CA HIS A 41 3.22 -9.82 7.20
C HIS A 41 4.53 -9.15 6.75
N ALA A 42 5.48 -9.93 6.22
CA ALA A 42 6.81 -9.43 5.83
C ALA A 42 6.75 -8.40 4.68
N LEU A 43 5.74 -8.50 3.81
CA LEU A 43 5.54 -7.60 2.66
C LEU A 43 4.58 -6.43 2.94
N ARG A 44 4.15 -6.22 4.18
CA ARG A 44 3.04 -5.31 4.50
C ARG A 44 3.28 -3.87 4.10
N HIS A 45 4.49 -3.34 4.29
CA HIS A 45 4.78 -1.95 3.94
C HIS A 45 4.68 -1.72 2.43
N SER A 46 5.24 -2.62 1.62
CA SER A 46 5.13 -2.55 0.16
C SER A 46 3.69 -2.69 -0.32
N ALA A 47 2.90 -3.57 0.32
CA ALA A 47 1.49 -3.74 -0.02
C ALA A 47 0.65 -2.50 0.36
N ARG A 48 0.82 -1.95 1.58
CA ARG A 48 0.16 -0.72 2.05
C ARG A 48 0.52 0.48 1.17
N GLU A 49 1.77 0.59 0.75
CA GLU A 49 2.19 1.66 -0.14
C GLU A 49 1.52 1.56 -1.52
N ALA A 50 1.49 0.37 -2.11
CA ALA A 50 0.80 0.16 -3.38
C ALA A 50 -0.72 0.48 -3.27
N LEU A 51 -1.34 0.15 -2.15
CA LEU A 51 -2.73 0.50 -1.85
C LEU A 51 -2.92 2.02 -1.73
N ALA A 52 -2.00 2.71 -1.07
CA ALA A 52 -2.01 4.16 -0.99
C ALA A 52 -1.91 4.80 -2.38
N ILE A 53 -0.98 4.33 -3.23
CA ILE A 53 -0.81 4.85 -4.59
C ILE A 53 -2.08 4.61 -5.43
N ALA A 54 -2.68 3.42 -5.35
CA ALA A 54 -3.94 3.12 -6.03
C ALA A 54 -5.08 4.04 -5.58
N ALA A 55 -5.18 4.32 -4.27
CA ALA A 55 -6.17 5.22 -3.72
C ALA A 55 -5.98 6.67 -4.21
N ILE A 56 -4.73 7.18 -4.23
CA ILE A 56 -4.39 8.49 -4.80
C ILE A 56 -4.83 8.59 -6.26
N LYS A 57 -4.57 7.55 -7.07
CA LYS A 57 -4.96 7.50 -8.48
C LYS A 57 -6.47 7.46 -8.67
N ALA A 58 -7.19 6.81 -7.76
CA ALA A 58 -8.65 6.79 -7.75
C ALA A 58 -9.27 8.11 -7.25
N GLY A 59 -8.45 9.06 -6.79
CA GLY A 59 -8.92 10.31 -6.18
C GLY A 59 -9.44 10.14 -4.74
N ASP A 60 -9.25 8.97 -4.14
CA ASP A 60 -9.64 8.67 -2.76
C ASP A 60 -8.47 8.97 -1.81
N ASP A 61 -8.23 10.27 -1.61
CA ASP A 61 -7.13 10.75 -0.76
C ASP A 61 -7.30 10.34 0.71
N ALA A 62 -8.54 10.15 1.18
CA ALA A 62 -8.83 9.69 2.53
C ALA A 62 -8.33 8.26 2.73
N ARG A 63 -8.64 7.37 1.79
CA ARG A 63 -8.14 5.99 1.81
C ARG A 63 -6.62 5.93 1.65
N ALA A 64 -6.05 6.81 0.83
CA ALA A 64 -4.60 6.90 0.71
C ALA A 64 -3.94 7.25 2.04
N LEU A 65 -4.50 8.23 2.75
CA LEU A 65 -4.03 8.66 4.06
C LEU A 65 -4.09 7.52 5.08
N GLU A 66 -5.19 6.78 5.14
CA GLU A 66 -5.33 5.60 6.02
C GLU A 66 -4.19 4.59 5.81
N TRP A 67 -3.84 4.28 4.56
CA TRP A 67 -2.78 3.32 4.25
C TRP A 67 -1.38 3.83 4.60
N LEU A 68 -1.12 5.12 4.37
CA LEU A 68 0.17 5.75 4.66
C LEU A 68 0.38 5.92 6.17
N THR A 69 -0.64 6.34 6.92
CA THR A 69 -0.59 6.43 8.38
C THR A 69 -0.28 5.06 9.01
N ARG A 70 -0.86 3.97 8.49
CA ARG A 70 -0.52 2.61 8.95
C ARG A 70 0.94 2.20 8.68
N ILE A 71 1.65 2.87 7.79
CA ILE A 71 3.09 2.64 7.60
C ILE A 71 3.88 3.52 8.57
N ASP A 72 3.48 4.79 8.72
CA ASP A 72 4.12 5.76 9.60
C ASP A 72 4.08 5.32 11.08
N GLU A 73 2.94 4.78 11.53
CA GLU A 73 2.73 4.26 12.88
C GLU A 73 3.40 2.89 13.12
N ASP A 74 3.93 2.24 12.09
CA ASP A 74 4.57 0.93 12.19
C ASP A 74 6.07 1.09 12.46
N ASN A 75 6.48 0.84 13.71
CA ASN A 75 7.86 1.00 14.17
C ASN A 75 8.87 0.06 13.48
N GLU A 76 8.41 -0.96 12.77
CA GLU A 76 9.27 -1.86 11.99
C GLU A 76 9.46 -1.39 10.54
N ALA A 77 8.87 -0.25 10.15
CA ALA A 77 9.07 0.34 8.83
C ALA A 77 10.54 0.78 8.64
N PRO A 78 11.22 0.32 7.57
CA PRO A 78 12.58 0.79 7.26
C PRO A 78 12.62 2.30 6.95
N ASP A 79 13.72 2.97 7.29
CA ASP A 79 13.88 4.42 7.09
C ASP A 79 13.58 4.87 5.65
N THR A 80 14.00 4.08 4.66
CA THR A 80 13.76 4.39 3.24
C THR A 80 12.28 4.35 2.87
N VAL A 81 11.47 3.55 3.55
CA VAL A 81 10.01 3.51 3.40
C VAL A 81 9.41 4.71 4.12
N ARG A 82 9.82 4.97 5.36
CA ARG A 82 9.31 6.10 6.15
C ARG A 82 9.52 7.44 5.44
N ASN A 83 10.72 7.71 4.94
CA ASN A 83 11.02 8.94 4.18
C ASN A 83 10.11 9.12 2.95
N ARG A 84 9.75 8.02 2.29
CA ARG A 84 8.86 8.06 1.12
C ARG A 84 7.40 8.27 1.51
N VAL A 85 6.97 7.65 2.60
CA VAL A 85 5.63 7.84 3.17
C VAL A 85 5.44 9.27 3.66
N GLU A 86 6.42 9.84 4.36
CA GLU A 86 6.39 11.25 4.79
C GLU A 86 6.21 12.21 3.60
N LEU A 87 6.91 11.97 2.49
CA LEU A 87 6.73 12.76 1.27
C LEU A 87 5.30 12.66 0.71
N MET A 88 4.73 11.46 0.69
CA MET A 88 3.35 11.24 0.22
C MET A 88 2.31 11.86 1.15
N LEU A 89 2.51 11.77 2.47
CA LEU A 89 1.67 12.41 3.48
C LEU A 89 1.69 13.94 3.32
N ASN A 90 2.88 14.53 3.13
CA ASN A 90 3.02 15.96 2.88
C ASN A 90 2.35 16.40 1.56
N MET A 91 2.46 15.59 0.51
CA MET A 91 1.75 15.83 -0.75
C MET A 91 0.23 15.84 -0.54
N LEU A 92 -0.31 14.85 0.19
CA LEU A 92 -1.75 14.78 0.51
C LEU A 92 -2.21 15.95 1.37
N ALA A 93 -1.42 16.33 2.38
CA ALA A 93 -1.70 17.51 3.20
C ALA A 93 -1.74 18.79 2.36
N GLY A 94 -0.82 18.94 1.39
CA GLY A 94 -0.80 20.04 0.43
C GLY A 94 -2.03 20.08 -0.49
N LYS A 95 -2.66 18.93 -0.77
CA LYS A 95 -3.95 18.83 -1.49
C LYS A 95 -5.15 19.19 -0.60
N GLY A 96 -4.95 19.39 0.70
CA GLY A 96 -6.01 19.58 1.68
C GLY A 96 -6.70 18.27 2.11
N ALA A 97 -6.09 17.12 1.82
CA ALA A 97 -6.58 15.85 2.33
C ALA A 97 -6.38 15.80 3.85
N SER A 98 -7.47 15.54 4.57
CA SER A 98 -7.46 15.37 6.01
C SER A 98 -7.99 13.99 6.36
N ALA A 99 -7.43 13.39 7.41
CA ALA A 99 -8.07 12.26 8.07
C ALA A 99 -9.38 12.83 8.60
N GLN A 100 -10.50 12.43 8.00
CA GLN A 100 -11.80 12.82 8.51
C GLN A 100 -11.87 12.30 9.95
N GLY A 101 -12.01 13.24 10.88
CA GLY A 101 -12.10 12.98 12.31
C GLY A 101 -13.32 12.16 12.69
#